data_AF-A0AAN6PSC5-F1
#
_entry.id   AF-A0AAN6PSC5-F1
#
_cell.length_a   1.000
_cell.length_b   1.000
_cell.length_c   1.000
_cell.angle_alpha   90.00
_cell.angle_beta   90.00
_cell.angle_gamma   90.00
#
_symmetry.space_group_name_H-M   'P 1'
#
loop_
_entity.id
_entity.type
_entity.pdbx_description
1 polymer ?
#
loop_
_entity_poly.entity_id
_entity_poly.type
_entity_poly.pdbx_seq_one_letter_code
_entity_poly.pdbx_strand_id
1 'polypeptide(L)'
;MRRAAENANPTRTHHFICGLRDSGRLVRDYTQNIDCLEAKVGLSTDMRKGPGGRYRFRRMSRSKRIYRTGHERQGQDDSLGVECVLLHGSLHRLRCSNCPGNFAWHEADRDPGPPCPGCTKRSNDRQAEGKRATAIGRLRPDIVLYDEQDPRAELISPIVRHDQSLRPDVLLIMGTSLATHGVQLLIRDFAKVIHERPAGKVVFVNLTEPAKSWDSVIDYWVEWDCDAWVTDLVKRQPTLRRGNNGSLIPKILIDLTKEDGQLNHKSPGSSRENPIDLTL
;
A
#
# COMPACT_ATOMS: atom_id res chain seq x y z
N MET A 1 -18.25 -11.35 1.43
CA MET A 1 -17.07 -10.47 1.38
C MET A 1 -16.29 -10.63 0.07
N ARG A 2 -15.72 -11.80 -0.25
CA ARG A 2 -14.95 -12.02 -1.50
C ARG A 2 -15.65 -11.55 -2.78
N ARG A 3 -16.89 -12.01 -3.04
CA ARG A 3 -17.65 -11.59 -4.23
C ARG A 3 -17.84 -10.06 -4.33
N ALA A 4 -18.00 -9.39 -3.18
CA ALA A 4 -18.11 -7.94 -3.15
C ALA A 4 -16.78 -7.27 -3.55
N ALA A 5 -15.65 -7.76 -3.03
CA ALA A 5 -14.32 -7.30 -3.45
C ALA A 5 -14.04 -7.57 -4.94
N GLU A 6 -14.43 -8.74 -5.46
CA GLU A 6 -14.29 -9.09 -6.89
C GLU A 6 -15.09 -8.14 -7.80
N ASN A 7 -16.29 -7.75 -7.39
CA ASN A 7 -17.17 -6.86 -8.16
C ASN A 7 -16.91 -5.36 -7.92
N ALA A 8 -16.15 -4.99 -6.89
CA ALA A 8 -15.83 -3.60 -6.59
C ALA A 8 -14.91 -2.99 -7.64
N ASN A 9 -15.14 -1.72 -7.98
CA ASN A 9 -14.27 -0.97 -8.89
C ASN A 9 -13.25 -0.15 -8.12
N PRO A 10 -12.01 -0.02 -8.62
CA PRO A 10 -11.03 0.88 -8.02
C PRO A 10 -11.53 2.32 -7.93
N THR A 11 -11.18 2.98 -6.84
CA THR A 11 -11.58 4.38 -6.60
C THR A 11 -10.64 5.39 -7.26
N ARG A 12 -10.96 6.68 -7.17
CA ARG A 12 -10.07 7.73 -7.72
C ARG A 12 -8.70 7.74 -7.05
N THR A 13 -8.65 7.46 -5.75
CA THR A 13 -7.40 7.31 -5.00
C THR A 13 -6.52 6.19 -5.56
N HIS A 14 -7.09 5.03 -5.90
CA HIS A 14 -6.35 3.92 -6.51
C HIS A 14 -5.74 4.32 -7.87
N HIS A 15 -6.52 5.00 -8.71
CA HIS A 15 -6.03 5.50 -9.99
C HIS A 15 -4.95 6.58 -9.83
N PHE A 16 -5.04 7.41 -8.80
CA PHE A 16 -4.00 8.39 -8.46
C PHE A 16 -2.69 7.72 -8.04
N ILE A 17 -2.73 6.71 -7.17
CA ILE A 17 -1.55 5.93 -6.78
C ILE A 17 -0.91 5.26 -8.01
N CYS A 18 -1.72 4.70 -8.91
CA CYS A 18 -1.24 4.17 -10.19
C CYS A 18 -0.58 5.26 -11.05
N GLY A 19 -1.12 6.48 -11.07
CA GLY A 19 -0.50 7.63 -11.72
C GLY A 19 0.88 8.00 -11.14
N LEU A 20 1.04 7.93 -9.81
CA LEU A 20 2.33 8.12 -9.13
C LEU A 20 3.34 7.03 -9.54
N ARG A 21 2.90 5.77 -9.65
CA ARG A 21 3.73 4.67 -10.17
C ARG A 21 4.18 4.96 -11.60
N ASP A 22 3.24 5.29 -12.47
CA ASP A 22 3.45 5.55 -13.89
C ASP A 22 4.38 6.75 -14.18
N SER A 23 4.46 7.68 -13.23
CA SER A 23 5.35 8.85 -13.30
C SER A 23 6.69 8.64 -12.60
N GLY A 24 6.93 7.46 -12.00
CA GLY A 24 8.17 7.14 -11.28
C GLY A 24 8.27 7.81 -9.91
N ARG A 25 7.14 8.23 -9.33
CA ARG A 25 7.05 8.96 -8.05
C ARG A 25 6.60 8.09 -6.89
N LEU A 26 6.04 6.91 -7.15
CA LEU A 26 5.62 5.98 -6.11
C LEU A 26 6.79 5.09 -5.66
N VAL A 27 7.26 5.30 -4.44
CA VAL A 27 8.20 4.37 -3.76
C VAL A 27 7.51 3.03 -3.51
N ARG A 28 6.44 3.06 -2.74
CA ARG A 28 5.63 1.89 -2.40
C ARG A 28 4.24 2.35 -1.98
N ASP A 29 3.27 1.51 -2.23
CA ASP A 29 1.96 1.57 -1.61
C ASP A 29 1.88 0.49 -0.50
N TYR A 30 1.45 0.87 0.70
CA TYR A 30 1.30 -0.03 1.84
C TYR A 30 -0.17 -0.01 2.26
N THR A 31 -0.93 -1.03 1.88
CA THR A 31 -2.37 -1.06 2.09
C THR A 31 -2.75 -2.00 3.24
N GLN A 32 -3.68 -1.55 4.06
CA GLN A 32 -4.36 -2.38 5.06
C GLN A 32 -5.55 -3.14 4.46
N ASN A 33 -5.99 -2.76 3.26
CA ASN A 33 -7.16 -3.33 2.61
C ASN A 33 -6.86 -4.74 2.09
N ILE A 34 -7.89 -5.59 2.09
CA ILE A 34 -7.82 -7.00 1.68
C ILE A 34 -8.59 -7.29 0.38
N ASP A 35 -9.18 -6.25 -0.22
CA ASP A 35 -9.99 -6.31 -1.44
C ASP A 35 -9.17 -6.37 -2.74
N CYS A 36 -7.89 -5.99 -2.67
CA CYS A 36 -6.93 -5.94 -3.77
C CYS A 36 -7.35 -5.04 -4.94
N LEU A 37 -8.05 -3.94 -4.68
CA LEU A 37 -8.35 -2.95 -5.73
C LEU A 37 -7.09 -2.33 -6.35
N GLU A 38 -5.99 -2.31 -5.60
CA GLU A 38 -4.65 -1.90 -6.05
C GLU A 38 -4.14 -2.78 -7.21
N ALA A 39 -4.39 -4.09 -7.13
CA ALA A 39 -4.03 -5.02 -8.21
C ALA A 39 -4.86 -4.77 -9.48
N LYS A 40 -6.14 -4.36 -9.33
CA LYS A 40 -7.02 -4.07 -10.47
C LYS A 40 -6.59 -2.82 -11.25
N VAL A 41 -5.89 -1.88 -10.62
CA VAL A 41 -5.26 -0.74 -11.32
C VAL A 41 -3.85 -1.06 -11.83
N GLY A 42 -3.40 -2.32 -11.72
CA GLY A 42 -2.15 -2.81 -12.29
C GLY A 42 -0.91 -2.58 -11.43
N LEU A 43 -1.07 -2.39 -10.11
CA LEU A 43 0.05 -2.42 -9.17
C LEU A 43 0.43 -3.88 -8.86
N SER A 44 1.71 -4.21 -8.93
CA SER A 44 2.18 -5.55 -8.55
C SER A 44 2.06 -5.74 -7.04
N THR A 45 1.38 -6.81 -6.59
CA THR A 45 1.24 -7.17 -5.16
C THR A 45 2.12 -8.35 -4.73
N ASP A 46 2.87 -8.94 -5.67
CA ASP A 46 3.72 -10.10 -5.40
C ASP A 46 5.02 -9.71 -4.68
N MET A 47 5.05 -9.88 -3.36
CA MET A 47 6.22 -9.59 -2.52
C MET A 47 7.45 -10.45 -2.84
N ARG A 48 7.31 -11.59 -3.55
CA ARG A 48 8.46 -12.43 -3.94
C ARG A 48 9.36 -11.75 -4.96
N LYS A 49 8.85 -10.75 -5.67
CA LYS A 49 9.63 -9.87 -6.55
C LYS A 49 10.62 -8.99 -5.76
N GLY A 50 10.49 -8.95 -4.44
CA GLY A 50 11.34 -8.14 -3.57
C GLY A 50 11.14 -6.64 -3.78
N PRO A 51 12.05 -5.81 -3.24
CA PRO A 51 11.88 -4.36 -3.27
C PRO A 51 11.96 -3.74 -4.67
N GLY A 52 12.58 -4.42 -5.63
CA GLY A 52 12.87 -3.89 -6.96
C GLY A 52 14.13 -3.03 -7.00
N GLY A 53 14.51 -2.57 -8.20
CA GLY A 53 15.70 -1.74 -8.41
C GLY A 53 15.37 -0.25 -8.52
N ARG A 54 16.34 0.62 -8.17
CA ARG A 54 16.20 2.10 -8.23
C ARG A 54 15.82 2.64 -9.61
N TYR A 55 16.06 1.88 -10.68
CA TYR A 55 15.72 2.30 -12.03
C TYR A 55 14.19 2.37 -12.26
N ARG A 56 13.36 1.81 -11.37
CA ARG A 56 11.88 2.01 -11.40
C ARG A 56 11.46 3.47 -11.22
N PHE A 57 12.33 4.29 -10.63
CA PHE A 57 12.14 5.74 -10.48
C PHE A 57 12.69 6.54 -11.67
N ARG A 58 13.41 5.90 -12.60
CA ARG A 58 13.87 6.57 -13.82
C ARG A 58 12.71 6.73 -14.79
N ARG A 59 12.62 7.91 -15.40
CA ARG A 59 11.62 8.24 -16.41
C ARG A 59 11.78 7.31 -17.62
N MET A 60 10.82 6.41 -17.84
CA MET A 60 10.81 5.53 -18.99
C MET A 60 10.13 6.23 -20.18
N SER A 61 10.66 6.10 -21.40
CA SER A 61 10.03 6.70 -22.59
C SER A 61 8.63 6.11 -22.85
N ARG A 62 7.70 6.93 -23.39
CA ARG A 62 6.32 6.50 -23.74
C ARG A 62 6.29 5.23 -24.59
N SER A 63 7.23 5.11 -25.53
CA SER A 63 7.34 3.93 -26.40
C SER A 63 7.65 2.66 -25.62
N LYS A 64 8.48 2.71 -24.56
CA LYS A 64 8.77 1.55 -23.70
C LYS A 64 7.62 1.19 -22.75
N ARG A 65 6.76 2.16 -22.40
CA ARG A 65 5.54 1.94 -21.58
C ARG A 65 4.43 1.22 -22.37
N ILE A 66 4.12 1.70 -23.57
CA ILE A 66 3.06 1.12 -24.43
C ILE A 66 3.40 -0.33 -24.82
N TYR A 67 4.66 -0.62 -25.13
CA TYR A 67 5.12 -1.97 -25.44
C TYR A 67 5.04 -2.95 -24.25
N ARG A 68 4.94 -2.48 -23.00
CA ARG A 68 4.75 -3.33 -21.81
C ARG A 68 3.28 -3.54 -21.45
N THR A 69 2.41 -2.58 -21.77
CA THR A 69 0.96 -2.70 -21.51
C THR A 69 0.21 -3.46 -22.61
N GLY A 70 0.73 -3.51 -23.84
CA GLY A 70 0.06 -4.13 -24.99
C GLY A 70 0.53 -5.54 -25.39
N HIS A 71 1.58 -6.06 -24.78
CA HIS A 71 2.07 -7.42 -25.06
C HIS A 71 2.14 -8.18 -23.74
N GLU A 72 1.25 -9.17 -23.56
CA GLU A 72 1.42 -10.22 -22.55
C GLU A 72 2.77 -10.89 -22.78
N ARG A 73 3.83 -10.39 -22.13
CA ARG A 73 5.08 -11.12 -22.04
C ARG A 73 4.96 -12.00 -20.81
N GLN A 74 4.92 -13.31 -21.02
CA GLN A 74 5.26 -14.33 -20.04
C GLN A 74 6.76 -14.26 -19.62
N GLY A 75 7.30 -13.06 -19.46
CA GLY A 75 8.65 -12.79 -18.96
C GLY A 75 8.53 -11.88 -17.75
N GLN A 76 8.71 -12.46 -16.56
CA GLN A 76 8.76 -11.76 -15.29
C GLN A 76 9.90 -10.73 -15.32
N ASP A 77 9.61 -9.46 -15.58
CA ASP A 77 10.56 -8.37 -15.31
C ASP A 77 10.54 -8.11 -13.79
N ASP A 78 11.09 -9.07 -13.04
CA ASP A 78 11.21 -9.04 -11.57
C ASP A 78 11.98 -7.82 -11.07
N SER A 79 12.71 -7.17 -11.97
CA SER A 79 13.48 -5.99 -11.66
C SER A 79 12.60 -4.88 -11.06
N LEU A 80 11.31 -4.77 -11.40
CA LEU A 80 10.46 -3.68 -10.88
C LEU A 80 10.11 -3.87 -9.40
N GLY A 81 10.19 -5.09 -8.89
CA GLY A 81 9.77 -5.42 -7.53
C GLY A 81 8.26 -5.40 -7.33
N VAL A 82 7.85 -5.56 -6.07
CA VAL A 82 6.47 -5.31 -5.65
C VAL A 82 6.15 -3.82 -5.75
N GLU A 83 4.89 -3.42 -5.81
CA GLU A 83 4.50 -2.00 -5.86
C GLU A 83 3.53 -1.67 -4.74
N CYS A 84 2.65 -2.64 -4.42
CA CYS A 84 1.72 -2.57 -3.30
C CYS A 84 1.96 -3.74 -2.33
N VAL A 85 2.21 -3.44 -1.06
CA VAL A 85 2.36 -4.41 0.02
C VAL A 85 1.02 -4.54 0.74
N LEU A 86 0.43 -5.73 0.66
CA LEU A 86 -0.83 -6.05 1.34
C LEU A 86 -0.56 -6.43 2.80
N LEU A 87 -0.52 -5.42 3.69
CA LEU A 87 -0.12 -5.56 5.10
C LEU A 87 -0.96 -6.59 5.86
N HIS A 88 -2.25 -6.70 5.54
CA HIS A 88 -3.17 -7.63 6.20
C HIS A 88 -3.53 -8.85 5.35
N GLY A 89 -2.85 -9.08 4.23
CA GLY A 89 -3.16 -10.19 3.35
C GLY A 89 -4.21 -9.85 2.31
N SER A 90 -4.87 -10.87 1.77
CA SER A 90 -5.86 -10.70 0.71
C SER A 90 -6.94 -11.75 0.76
N LEU A 91 -8.09 -11.42 0.14
CA LEU A 91 -9.15 -12.39 -0.10
C LEU A 91 -8.91 -13.28 -1.33
N HIS A 92 -7.78 -13.18 -2.01
CA HIS A 92 -7.53 -13.88 -3.29
C HIS A 92 -7.16 -15.35 -3.14
N ARG A 93 -6.59 -15.73 -2.00
CA ARG A 93 -6.17 -17.10 -1.74
C ARG A 93 -6.62 -17.55 -0.36
N LEU A 94 -6.57 -18.86 -0.15
CA LEU A 94 -6.81 -19.49 1.13
C LEU A 94 -5.49 -19.92 1.76
N ARG A 95 -5.41 -19.86 3.08
CA ARG A 95 -4.30 -20.42 3.86
C ARG A 95 -4.81 -21.42 4.87
N CYS A 96 -3.96 -22.38 5.24
CA CYS A 96 -4.26 -23.30 6.33
C CYS A 96 -3.92 -22.69 7.69
N SER A 97 -4.76 -22.93 8.70
CA SER A 97 -4.49 -22.51 10.09
C SER A 97 -3.40 -23.29 10.81
N ASN A 98 -3.01 -24.46 10.30
CA ASN A 98 -2.05 -25.37 10.97
C ASN A 98 -0.73 -25.55 10.21
N CYS A 99 -0.67 -25.20 8.92
CA CYS A 99 0.53 -25.41 8.12
C CYS A 99 0.72 -24.27 7.12
N PRO A 100 1.93 -24.09 6.55
CA PRO A 100 2.21 -23.00 5.61
C PRO A 100 1.57 -23.16 4.22
N GLY A 101 0.63 -24.11 4.06
CA GLY A 101 -0.06 -24.35 2.79
C GLY A 101 -0.95 -23.17 2.37
N ASN A 102 -0.85 -22.82 1.09
CA ASN A 102 -1.64 -21.77 0.44
C ASN A 102 -2.34 -22.33 -0.81
N PHE A 103 -3.64 -22.05 -0.95
CA PHE A 103 -4.56 -22.73 -1.86
C PHE A 103 -5.39 -21.72 -2.66
N ALA A 104 -5.79 -22.10 -3.87
CA ALA A 104 -6.79 -21.36 -4.62
C ALA A 104 -8.18 -21.60 -4.02
N TRP A 105 -9.12 -20.71 -4.34
CA TRP A 105 -10.51 -20.93 -4.01
C TRP A 105 -11.17 -21.92 -4.97
N HIS A 106 -12.11 -22.70 -4.43
CA HIS A 106 -13.03 -23.57 -5.13
C HIS A 106 -14.48 -23.16 -4.82
N GLU A 107 -15.44 -23.50 -5.68
CA GLU A 107 -16.86 -23.13 -5.51
C GLU A 107 -17.48 -23.66 -4.20
N ALA A 108 -16.97 -24.79 -3.71
CA ALA A 108 -17.43 -25.42 -2.48
C ALA A 108 -16.87 -24.78 -1.20
N ASP A 109 -15.92 -23.85 -1.30
CA ASP A 109 -15.32 -23.21 -0.14
C ASP A 109 -16.34 -22.29 0.55
N ARG A 110 -16.67 -22.62 1.79
CA ARG A 110 -17.58 -21.87 2.66
C ARG A 110 -16.87 -21.50 3.96
N ASP A 111 -17.54 -20.73 4.81
CA ASP A 111 -17.09 -20.49 6.18
C ASP A 111 -17.96 -21.32 7.14
N PRO A 112 -17.40 -22.18 8.01
CA PRO A 112 -15.98 -22.50 8.17
C PRO A 112 -15.41 -23.33 7.01
N GLY A 113 -14.19 -22.99 6.58
CA GLY A 113 -13.56 -23.60 5.40
C GLY A 113 -13.26 -25.09 5.51
N PRO A 114 -13.01 -25.74 4.36
CA PRO A 114 -12.81 -27.18 4.32
C PRO A 114 -11.51 -27.59 5.04
N PRO A 115 -11.38 -28.88 5.39
CA PRO A 115 -10.12 -29.43 5.88
C PRO A 115 -8.99 -29.19 4.89
N CYS A 116 -7.81 -28.81 5.38
CA CYS A 116 -6.65 -28.57 4.55
C CYS A 116 -6.18 -29.87 3.88
N PRO A 117 -6.15 -29.94 2.54
CA PRO A 117 -5.72 -31.14 1.83
C PRO A 117 -4.30 -31.59 2.21
N GLY A 118 -3.39 -30.63 2.43
CA GLY A 118 -2.02 -30.91 2.85
C GLY A 118 -1.93 -31.49 4.26
N CYS A 119 -2.76 -31.02 5.20
CA CYS A 119 -2.81 -31.59 6.56
C CYS A 119 -3.46 -32.98 6.56
N THR A 120 -4.55 -33.16 5.80
CA THR A 120 -5.23 -34.44 5.64
C THR A 120 -4.29 -35.50 5.09
N LYS A 121 -3.57 -35.17 4.00
CA LYS A 121 -2.58 -36.07 3.40
C LYS A 121 -1.53 -36.50 4.44
N ARG A 122 -0.89 -35.54 5.12
CA ARG A 122 0.12 -35.87 6.15
C ARG A 122 -0.44 -36.72 7.29
N SER A 123 -1.68 -36.50 7.71
CA SER A 123 -2.32 -37.31 8.76
C SER A 123 -2.60 -38.74 8.29
N ASN A 124 -3.03 -38.91 7.04
CA ASN A 124 -3.29 -40.21 6.43
C ASN A 124 -1.99 -41.00 6.23
N ASP A 125 -0.96 -40.38 5.68
CA ASP A 125 0.36 -41.00 5.46
C ASP A 125 0.93 -41.54 6.80
N ARG A 126 0.81 -40.74 7.87
CA ARG A 126 1.23 -41.17 9.23
C ARG A 126 0.43 -42.37 9.75
N GLN A 127 -0.87 -42.39 9.53
CA GLN A 127 -1.72 -43.50 9.98
C GLN A 127 -1.43 -44.78 9.19
N ALA A 128 -1.14 -44.66 7.89
CA ALA A 128 -0.70 -45.80 7.07
C ALA A 128 0.63 -46.40 7.57
N GLU A 129 1.48 -45.60 8.20
CA GLU A 129 2.71 -46.04 8.88
C GLU A 129 2.48 -46.54 10.33
N GLY A 130 1.22 -46.68 10.78
CA GLY A 130 0.88 -47.08 12.15
C GLY A 130 1.14 -46.01 13.22
N LYS A 131 1.42 -44.76 12.82
CA LYS A 131 1.60 -43.63 13.74
C LYS A 131 0.26 -42.96 14.04
N ARG A 132 0.19 -42.23 15.16
CA ARG A 132 -1.01 -41.46 15.53
C ARG A 132 -1.29 -40.35 14.50
N ALA A 133 -2.58 -40.14 14.25
CA ALA A 133 -3.11 -39.03 13.45
C ALA A 133 -2.64 -37.67 14.00
N THR A 134 -2.52 -36.69 13.11
CA THR A 134 -2.15 -35.30 13.45
C THR A 134 -3.32 -34.35 13.21
N ALA A 135 -3.31 -33.21 13.89
CA ALA A 135 -4.32 -32.17 13.73
C ALA A 135 -4.45 -31.74 12.26
N ILE A 136 -5.69 -31.74 11.76
CA ILE A 136 -6.02 -31.27 10.41
C ILE A 136 -6.47 -29.83 10.51
N GLY A 137 -5.64 -28.90 10.00
CA GLY A 137 -6.02 -27.49 9.94
C GLY A 137 -7.17 -27.24 8.95
N ARG A 138 -7.86 -26.11 9.08
CA ARG A 138 -8.92 -25.69 8.14
C ARG A 138 -8.41 -24.58 7.23
N LEU A 139 -8.95 -24.50 6.02
CA LEU A 139 -8.67 -23.40 5.11
C LEU A 139 -9.47 -22.16 5.52
N ARG A 140 -8.87 -20.98 5.41
CA ARG A 140 -9.50 -19.67 5.63
C ARG A 140 -8.89 -18.64 4.68
N PRO A 141 -9.53 -17.47 4.45
CA PRO A 141 -8.91 -16.40 3.66
C PRO A 141 -7.49 -16.09 4.14
N ASP A 142 -6.60 -15.81 3.20
CA ASP A 142 -5.19 -15.46 3.45
C ASP A 142 -5.06 -14.02 3.97
N ILE A 143 -5.71 -13.78 5.11
CA ILE A 143 -5.71 -12.53 5.84
C ILE A 143 -5.00 -12.71 7.18
N VAL A 144 -4.37 -11.65 7.67
CA VAL A 144 -3.79 -11.59 9.00
C VAL A 144 -4.90 -11.17 9.96
N LEU A 145 -5.25 -12.04 10.91
CA LEU A 145 -6.23 -11.71 11.94
C LEU A 145 -5.57 -10.94 13.09
N TYR A 146 -6.40 -10.32 13.94
CA TYR A 146 -5.92 -9.78 15.20
C TYR A 146 -5.24 -10.88 16.02
N ASP A 147 -4.13 -10.54 16.66
CA ASP A 147 -3.28 -11.44 17.46
C ASP A 147 -2.49 -12.51 16.69
N GLU A 148 -2.59 -12.55 15.36
CA GLU A 148 -1.75 -13.42 14.54
C GLU A 148 -0.46 -12.73 14.10
N GLN A 149 0.64 -13.49 14.11
CA GLN A 149 1.86 -13.06 13.43
C GLN A 149 1.67 -13.13 11.92
N ASP A 150 2.09 -12.08 11.20
CA ASP A 150 2.07 -12.10 9.74
C ASP A 150 3.09 -13.14 9.23
N PRO A 151 2.67 -14.22 8.55
CA PRO A 151 3.59 -15.21 7.97
C PRO A 151 4.57 -14.62 6.94
N ARG A 152 4.32 -13.39 6.48
CA ARG A 152 5.10 -12.70 5.45
C ARG A 152 5.99 -11.61 6.06
N ALA A 153 6.08 -11.49 7.39
CA ALA A 153 6.90 -10.48 8.06
C ALA A 153 8.37 -10.48 7.57
N GLU A 154 8.93 -11.66 7.31
CA GLU A 154 10.30 -11.83 6.77
C GLU A 154 10.45 -11.31 5.33
N LEU A 155 9.36 -11.28 4.54
CA LEU A 155 9.35 -10.69 3.21
C LEU A 155 9.13 -9.18 3.26
N ILE A 156 8.30 -8.70 4.19
CA ILE A 156 7.97 -7.27 4.35
C ILE A 156 9.17 -6.49 4.87
N SER A 157 9.91 -7.03 5.85
CA SER A 157 10.97 -6.29 6.54
C SER A 157 12.09 -5.79 5.59
N PRO A 158 12.63 -6.60 4.66
CA PRO A 158 13.60 -6.12 3.68
C PRO A 158 13.04 -5.06 2.73
N ILE A 159 11.75 -5.13 2.39
CA ILE A 159 11.08 -4.14 1.53
C ILE A 159 11.01 -2.80 2.25
N VAL A 160 10.56 -2.78 3.51
CA VAL A 160 10.48 -1.56 4.33
C VAL A 160 11.86 -0.93 4.49
N ARG A 161 12.90 -1.71 4.82
CA ARG A 161 14.27 -1.19 4.95
C ARG A 161 14.79 -0.60 3.64
N HIS A 162 14.50 -1.25 2.52
CA HIS A 162 14.86 -0.72 1.21
C HIS A 162 14.17 0.63 0.96
N ASP A 163 12.87 0.72 1.20
CA ASP A 163 12.09 1.93 0.95
C ASP A 163 12.56 3.10 1.83
N GLN A 164 12.88 2.83 3.10
CA GLN A 164 13.51 3.81 3.99
C GLN A 164 14.87 4.28 3.46
N SER A 165 15.69 3.37 2.92
CA SER A 165 17.00 3.72 2.34
C SER A 165 16.91 4.65 1.12
N LEU A 166 15.76 4.70 0.46
CA LEU A 166 15.51 5.63 -0.65
C LEU A 166 15.25 7.06 -0.16
N ARG A 167 15.02 7.26 1.14
CA ARG A 167 14.75 8.55 1.78
C ARG A 167 13.64 9.32 1.06
N PRO A 168 12.39 8.81 1.05
CA PRO A 168 11.28 9.50 0.40
C PRO A 168 11.08 10.93 0.94
N ASP A 169 10.57 11.83 0.10
CA ASP A 169 10.25 13.21 0.49
C ASP A 169 8.88 13.33 1.17
N VAL A 170 7.94 12.44 0.84
CA VAL A 170 6.56 12.54 1.32
C VAL A 170 6.05 11.16 1.76
N LEU A 171 5.44 11.10 2.94
CA LEU A 171 4.55 10.02 3.35
C LEU A 171 3.11 10.52 3.30
N LEU A 172 2.31 9.88 2.46
CA LEU A 172 0.89 10.17 2.33
C LEU A 172 0.10 9.06 3.02
N ILE A 173 -0.62 9.41 4.07
CA ILE A 173 -1.46 8.51 4.86
C ILE A 173 -2.92 8.84 4.53
N MET A 174 -3.68 7.87 4.04
CA MET A 174 -5.04 8.11 3.54
C MET A 174 -6.03 7.11 4.11
N GLY A 175 -7.22 7.58 4.50
CA GLY A 175 -8.39 6.72 4.73
C GLY A 175 -8.18 5.62 5.77
N THR A 176 -7.51 5.93 6.89
CA THR A 176 -7.23 4.97 7.97
C THR A 176 -7.54 5.57 9.33
N SER A 177 -8.10 4.76 10.22
CA SER A 177 -8.32 5.13 11.63
C SER A 177 -7.03 5.12 12.47
N LEU A 178 -5.93 4.61 11.90
CA LEU A 178 -4.64 4.44 12.60
C LEU A 178 -4.75 3.56 13.85
N ALA A 179 -5.71 2.64 13.92
CA ALA A 179 -5.91 1.78 15.10
C ALA A 179 -4.94 0.58 15.17
N THR A 180 -4.44 0.10 14.04
CA THR A 180 -3.66 -1.14 13.96
C THR A 180 -2.21 -0.94 14.41
N HIS A 181 -1.80 -1.54 15.54
CA HIS A 181 -0.49 -1.32 16.16
C HIS A 181 0.71 -1.49 15.20
N GLY A 182 0.76 -2.59 14.43
CA GLY A 182 1.86 -2.82 13.48
C GLY A 182 1.97 -1.74 12.40
N VAL A 183 0.83 -1.24 11.93
CA VAL A 183 0.76 -0.13 10.96
C VAL A 183 1.20 1.18 11.61
N GLN A 184 0.83 1.40 12.88
CA GLN A 184 1.27 2.59 13.59
C GLN A 184 2.79 2.65 13.73
N LEU A 185 3.44 1.52 14.05
CA LEU A 185 4.89 1.42 14.13
C LEU A 185 5.53 1.72 12.77
N LEU A 186 5.01 1.12 11.70
CA LEU A 186 5.49 1.35 10.33
C LEU A 186 5.45 2.83 9.94
N ILE A 187 4.32 3.50 10.20
CA ILE A 187 4.16 4.94 9.91
C ILE A 187 5.17 5.77 10.70
N ARG A 188 5.34 5.50 12.01
CA ARG A 188 6.29 6.23 12.85
C ARG A 188 7.73 6.04 12.37
N ASP A 189 8.09 4.85 11.93
CA ASP A 189 9.45 4.59 11.44
C ASP A 189 9.72 5.25 10.09
N PHE A 190 8.74 5.31 9.19
CA PHE A 190 8.86 6.11 7.97
C PHE A 190 8.92 7.62 8.27
N ALA A 191 8.08 8.11 9.17
CA ALA A 191 8.06 9.53 9.53
C ALA A 191 9.42 10.00 10.05
N LYS A 192 10.09 9.23 10.93
CA LYS A 192 11.46 9.52 11.40
C LYS A 192 12.43 9.74 10.23
N VAL A 193 12.47 8.80 9.29
CA VAL A 193 13.38 8.86 8.12
C VAL A 193 13.04 10.03 7.20
N ILE A 194 11.75 10.35 7.05
CA ILE A 194 11.29 11.44 6.19
C ILE A 194 11.64 12.79 6.84
N HIS A 195 11.42 12.95 8.14
CA HIS A 195 11.73 14.15 8.89
C HIS A 195 13.23 14.45 9.02
N GLU A 196 14.12 13.48 8.74
CA GLU A 196 15.56 13.75 8.55
C GLU A 196 15.84 14.66 7.33
N ARG A 197 14.91 14.73 6.37
CA ARG A 197 15.03 15.60 5.20
C ARG A 197 14.40 16.96 5.51
N PRO A 198 15.07 18.09 5.21
CA PRO A 198 14.48 19.42 5.38
C PRO A 198 13.16 19.63 4.63
N ALA A 199 13.00 18.97 3.48
CA ALA A 199 11.77 19.01 2.67
C ALA A 199 10.81 17.83 2.95
N GLY A 200 11.14 16.97 3.91
CA GLY A 200 10.36 15.78 4.24
C GLY A 200 9.04 16.13 4.91
N LYS A 201 7.92 15.59 4.42
CA LYS A 201 6.59 15.85 4.98
C LYS A 201 5.74 14.58 5.13
N VAL A 202 4.98 14.52 6.21
CA VAL A 202 3.97 13.50 6.50
C VAL A 202 2.60 14.14 6.44
N VAL A 203 1.78 13.70 5.50
CA VAL A 203 0.45 14.25 5.22
C VAL A 203 -0.59 13.19 5.51
N PHE A 204 -1.58 13.53 6.32
CA PHE A 204 -2.71 12.67 6.65
C PHE A 204 -3.99 13.23 6.04
N VAL A 205 -4.65 12.44 5.20
CA VAL A 205 -5.90 12.81 4.52
C VAL A 205 -6.99 11.89 5.04
N ASN A 206 -7.89 12.46 5.84
CA ASN A 206 -9.00 11.74 6.43
C ASN A 206 -10.04 12.73 6.98
N LEU A 207 -11.30 12.31 7.05
CA LEU A 207 -12.38 13.13 7.63
C LEU A 207 -12.24 13.32 9.14
N THR A 208 -11.57 12.40 9.84
CA THR A 208 -11.43 12.45 11.30
C THR A 208 -10.03 12.89 11.70
N GLU A 209 -9.95 13.81 12.66
CA GLU A 209 -8.69 14.30 13.23
C GLU A 209 -7.86 13.12 13.79
N PRO A 210 -6.55 13.07 13.51
CA PRO A 210 -5.68 12.09 14.15
C PRO A 210 -5.60 12.36 15.66
N ALA A 211 -5.43 11.30 16.45
CA ALA A 211 -5.23 11.46 17.89
C ALA A 211 -3.98 12.31 18.19
N LYS A 212 -3.97 13.03 19.32
CA LYS A 212 -2.84 13.90 19.75
C LYS A 212 -1.48 13.18 19.81
N SER A 213 -1.46 11.86 19.98
CA SER A 213 -0.24 11.05 19.93
C SER A 213 0.45 11.03 18.56
N TRP A 214 -0.17 11.64 17.53
CA TRP A 214 0.37 11.81 16.19
C TRP A 214 0.91 13.22 15.92
N ASP A 215 0.80 14.16 16.86
CA ASP A 215 1.21 15.55 16.66
C ASP A 215 2.71 15.69 16.35
N SER A 216 3.56 14.77 16.82
CA SER A 216 4.99 14.74 16.50
C SER A 216 5.34 13.97 15.22
N VAL A 217 4.34 13.40 14.54
CA VAL A 217 4.51 12.49 13.40
C VAL A 217 3.86 13.06 12.13
N ILE A 218 2.68 13.65 12.25
CA ILE A 218 1.89 14.17 11.12
C ILE A 218 2.09 15.68 11.04
N ASP A 219 2.62 16.17 9.92
CA ASP A 219 2.85 17.60 9.71
C ASP A 219 1.57 18.31 9.27
N TYR A 220 0.75 17.64 8.44
CA TYR A 220 -0.48 18.19 7.90
C TYR A 220 -1.62 17.20 8.00
N TRP A 221 -2.75 17.66 8.53
CA TRP A 221 -4.02 16.95 8.42
C TRP A 221 -4.94 17.68 7.45
N VAL A 222 -5.37 16.97 6.43
CA VAL A 222 -6.36 17.40 5.45
C VAL A 222 -7.69 16.75 5.85
N GLU A 223 -8.59 17.55 6.40
CA GLU A 223 -9.94 17.15 6.79
C GLU A 223 -10.82 17.04 5.54
N TRP A 224 -10.68 15.92 4.81
CA TRP A 224 -11.40 15.76 3.56
C TRP A 224 -11.61 14.28 3.20
N ASP A 225 -12.61 14.03 2.36
CA ASP A 225 -12.77 12.75 1.69
C ASP A 225 -11.58 12.51 0.74
N CYS A 226 -11.02 11.31 0.78
CA CYS A 226 -9.82 10.96 0.04
C CYS A 226 -9.99 11.11 -1.48
N ASP A 227 -11.12 10.64 -2.03
CA ASP A 227 -11.37 10.70 -3.47
C ASP A 227 -11.70 12.11 -3.93
N ALA A 228 -12.44 12.89 -3.12
CA ALA A 228 -12.70 14.31 -3.37
C ALA A 228 -11.39 15.12 -3.38
N TRP A 229 -10.55 14.94 -2.35
CA TRP A 229 -9.25 15.60 -2.27
C TRP A 229 -8.34 15.21 -3.43
N VAL A 230 -8.23 13.92 -3.77
CA VAL A 230 -7.46 13.46 -4.93
C VAL A 230 -7.98 14.08 -6.22
N THR A 231 -9.29 14.15 -6.40
CA THR A 231 -9.89 14.76 -7.59
C THR A 231 -9.44 16.21 -7.75
N ASP A 232 -9.50 16.95 -6.66
CA ASP A 232 -9.15 18.35 -6.60
C ASP A 232 -7.63 18.59 -6.76
N LEU A 233 -6.81 17.87 -5.99
CA LEU A 233 -5.35 17.90 -6.08
C LEU A 233 -4.89 17.69 -7.51
N VAL A 234 -5.47 16.70 -8.19
CA VAL A 234 -5.09 16.34 -9.54
C VAL A 234 -5.62 17.35 -10.58
N LYS A 235 -6.66 18.14 -10.27
CA LYS A 235 -7.07 19.31 -11.08
C LYS A 235 -6.07 20.46 -10.91
N ARG A 236 -5.67 20.78 -9.67
CA ARG A 236 -4.69 21.83 -9.35
C ARG A 236 -3.28 21.51 -9.83
N GLN A 237 -2.92 20.21 -9.82
CA GLN A 237 -1.62 19.71 -10.26
C GLN A 237 -1.77 18.64 -11.36
N PRO A 238 -2.07 19.03 -12.61
CA PRO A 238 -2.26 18.08 -13.72
C PRO A 238 -1.03 17.21 -14.01
N THR A 239 0.16 17.65 -13.59
CA THR A 239 1.43 16.93 -13.72
C THR A 239 1.43 15.62 -12.91
N LEU A 240 0.52 15.46 -11.94
CA LEU A 240 0.29 14.21 -11.22
C LEU A 240 -0.47 13.18 -12.06
N ARG A 241 -1.22 13.59 -13.10
CA ARG A 241 -1.94 12.66 -14.01
C ARG A 241 -1.04 12.00 -15.05
N ARG A 242 -0.04 12.73 -15.55
CA ARG A 242 0.76 12.33 -16.70
C ARG A 242 2.24 12.54 -16.40
N GLY A 243 3.06 11.52 -16.64
CA GLY A 243 4.51 11.69 -16.75
C GLY A 243 4.79 12.76 -17.82
N ASN A 244 5.04 13.99 -17.38
CA ASN A 244 5.06 15.15 -18.26
C ASN A 244 6.33 15.12 -19.13
N ASN A 245 6.23 15.56 -20.39
CA ASN A 245 7.29 15.40 -21.38
C ASN A 245 8.33 16.55 -21.42
N GLY A 246 8.20 17.59 -20.58
CA GLY A 246 9.13 18.73 -20.50
C GLY A 246 9.94 18.78 -19.20
N SER A 247 10.89 19.72 -19.13
CA SER A 247 11.92 19.94 -18.10
C SER A 247 11.43 19.98 -16.65
N LEU A 248 12.29 19.48 -15.74
CA LEU A 248 12.17 19.47 -14.27
C LEU A 248 10.96 18.70 -13.72
N ILE A 249 11.20 17.80 -12.76
CA ILE A 249 10.13 17.09 -12.04
C ILE A 249 9.39 18.16 -11.22
N PRO A 250 8.11 18.46 -11.50
CA PRO A 250 7.37 19.40 -10.67
C PRO A 250 7.24 18.77 -9.28
N LYS A 251 7.64 19.50 -8.25
CA LYS A 251 7.38 19.13 -6.85
C LYS A 251 5.89 18.84 -6.69
N ILE A 252 5.54 17.88 -5.85
CA ILE A 252 4.14 17.75 -5.42
C ILE A 252 3.86 19.05 -4.67
N LEU A 253 3.24 20.00 -5.35
CA LEU A 253 2.73 21.20 -4.70
C LEU A 253 1.37 20.80 -4.14
N ILE A 254 1.36 20.41 -2.86
CA ILE A 254 0.11 20.40 -2.12
C ILE A 254 -0.14 21.85 -1.78
N ASP A 255 -0.92 22.52 -2.62
CA ASP A 255 -1.38 23.86 -2.35
C ASP A 255 -2.35 23.79 -1.15
N LEU A 256 -1.82 24.16 0.01
CA LEU A 256 -2.55 24.24 1.28
C LEU A 256 -3.02 25.68 1.55
N THR A 257 -3.17 26.52 0.52
CA THR A 257 -3.73 27.86 0.71
C THR A 257 -5.16 27.78 1.24
N LYS A 258 -5.44 28.64 2.22
CA LYS A 258 -6.67 28.69 3.04
C LYS A 258 -7.96 29.02 2.26
N GLU A 259 -7.91 29.16 0.93
CA GLU A 259 -9.02 29.72 0.16
C GLU A 259 -10.15 28.70 -0.13
N ASP A 260 -9.89 27.40 0.01
CA ASP A 260 -10.93 26.37 0.02
C ASP A 260 -10.96 25.71 1.41
N GLY A 261 -11.96 26.08 2.21
CA GLY A 261 -12.01 25.87 3.66
C GLY A 261 -11.69 24.45 4.18
N GLN A 262 -11.14 24.44 5.42
CA GLN A 262 -10.78 23.30 6.28
C GLN A 262 -9.32 22.81 6.22
N LEU A 263 -8.38 23.73 6.48
CA LEU A 263 -6.99 23.39 6.83
C LEU A 263 -6.66 23.89 8.24
N ASN A 264 -6.49 22.96 9.19
CA ASN A 264 -6.09 23.27 10.55
C ASN A 264 -4.56 23.21 10.67
N HIS A 265 -3.91 24.37 10.52
CA HIS A 265 -2.48 24.52 10.79
C HIS A 265 -2.26 24.61 12.31
N LYS A 266 -1.55 23.66 12.94
CA LYS A 266 -1.12 23.77 14.33
C LYS A 266 0.29 24.35 14.38
N SER A 267 0.41 25.68 14.44
CA SER A 267 1.69 26.34 14.72
C SER A 267 1.95 26.44 16.23
N PRO A 268 3.19 26.24 16.71
CA PRO A 268 3.65 26.77 17.98
C PRO A 268 4.07 28.24 17.80
N GLY A 269 3.33 29.18 18.38
CA GLY A 269 3.80 30.56 18.59
C GLY A 269 3.74 31.53 17.39
N SER A 270 2.75 32.43 17.43
CA SER A 270 2.84 33.87 17.05
C SER A 270 3.80 34.29 15.92
N SER A 271 3.28 34.43 14.70
CA SER A 271 3.31 35.66 13.88
C SER A 271 2.55 35.42 12.57
N ARG A 272 1.93 36.47 12.02
CA ARG A 272 1.14 36.39 10.78
C ARG A 272 2.08 36.08 9.61
N GLU A 273 2.00 34.89 9.04
CA GLU A 273 2.72 34.52 7.82
C GLU A 273 1.77 34.39 6.63
N ASN A 274 2.22 34.94 5.51
CA ASN A 274 1.60 34.93 4.18
C ASN A 274 1.35 33.50 3.65
N PRO A 275 0.55 33.31 2.57
CA PRO A 275 0.48 32.02 1.88
C PRO A 275 1.89 31.47 1.65
N ILE A 276 2.15 30.28 2.19
CA ILE A 276 3.44 29.60 2.03
C ILE A 276 3.45 29.05 0.61
N ASP A 277 3.99 29.86 -0.31
CA ASP A 277 4.47 29.39 -1.58
C ASP A 277 5.61 28.41 -1.31
N LEU A 278 5.36 27.11 -1.51
CA LEU A 278 6.40 26.08 -1.51
C LEU A 278 7.20 26.12 -2.82
N THR A 279 7.65 27.32 -3.23
CA THR A 279 8.67 27.46 -4.25
C THR A 279 9.98 26.91 -3.69
N LEU A 280 10.39 25.74 -4.19
CA LEU A 280 11.81 25.54 -4.47
C LEU A 280 12.05 25.00 -5.87
#